data_AF-G5J861-F1
#
_entry.id   AF-G5J861-F1
#
_cell.length_a   1.000
_cell.length_b   1.000
_cell.length_c   1.000
_cell.angle_alpha   90.00
_cell.angle_beta   90.00
_cell.angle_gamma   90.00
#
_symmetry.space_group_name_H-M   'P 1'
#
loop_
_entity.id
_entity.type
_entity.pdbx_description
1 polymer ?
#
loop_
_entity_poly.entity_id
_entity_poly.type
_entity_poly.pdbx_seq_one_letter_code
_entity_poly.pdbx_strand_id
1 'polypeptide(L)'
;MITLCPTVGEDEGVKAQVSAYCPINKRSQNTLVCCEYITLTGTAAALERVGGIISELTISGLPTFVWWKASPEPEYGLFKRLASQGDTLVVDSSTFSEPEGQLVQLGQMLEQNIPLADLNWGRLSPWQELTAAAFDPPERRNAVLEIDRVTIDYEKGNATQALMFLGWLASRLQWKPVAYEQEGGDYDITRVKFLNNEQKTIEAELAGVPVADWGDVLGDLISLKLSSTNLQADCCTVLCSGTTGCMRMEASGGAQACRIEQVTSLADQQTDQLIQKQLQRWGTDALYEESIDVTMGILKLAQNN
;
A
#
# COMPACT_ATOMS: atom_id res chain seq x y z
N MET A 1 11.34 -16.09 15.50
CA MET A 1 10.01 -15.68 15.01
C MET A 1 8.99 -16.01 16.08
N ILE A 2 8.18 -15.04 16.49
CA ILE A 2 7.10 -15.26 17.46
C ILE A 2 5.78 -15.03 16.73
N THR A 3 4.87 -16.01 16.76
CA THR A 3 3.57 -15.96 16.10
C THR A 3 2.47 -16.02 17.15
N LEU A 4 1.56 -15.06 17.11
CA LEU A 4 0.35 -15.07 17.94
C LEU A 4 -0.83 -15.56 17.10
N CYS A 5 -1.46 -16.65 17.52
CA CYS A 5 -2.57 -17.30 16.84
C CYS A 5 -3.85 -17.15 17.68
N PRO A 6 -4.65 -16.10 17.45
CA PRO A 6 -5.90 -15.92 18.18
C PRO A 6 -6.89 -17.05 17.86
N THR A 7 -7.62 -17.52 18.87
CA THR A 7 -8.70 -18.52 18.72
C THR A 7 -10.02 -17.99 19.21
N VAL A 8 -11.11 -18.44 18.60
CA VAL A 8 -12.49 -18.15 19.05
C VAL A 8 -12.95 -19.28 19.99
N GLY A 9 -13.66 -18.92 21.06
CA GLY A 9 -14.23 -19.90 22.00
C GLY A 9 -13.95 -19.53 23.46
N GLU A 10 -14.09 -20.51 24.34
CA GLU A 10 -13.80 -20.34 25.76
C GLU A 10 -12.30 -20.09 26.00
N ASP A 11 -12.01 -19.27 27.00
CA ASP A 11 -10.64 -18.94 27.41
C ASP A 11 -10.05 -20.08 28.24
N GLU A 12 -9.31 -20.97 27.58
CA GLU A 12 -8.54 -22.06 28.21
C GLU A 12 -7.09 -21.63 28.58
N GLY A 13 -6.77 -20.33 28.51
CA GLY A 13 -5.41 -19.82 28.63
C GLY A 13 -4.61 -19.89 27.32
N VAL A 14 -3.29 -19.70 27.43
CA VAL A 14 -2.37 -19.66 26.28
C VAL A 14 -1.59 -20.97 26.17
N LYS A 15 -1.62 -21.59 25.00
CA LYS A 15 -0.80 -22.75 24.62
C LYS A 15 0.44 -22.25 23.88
N ALA A 16 1.62 -22.69 24.32
CA ALA A 16 2.90 -22.32 23.69
C ALA A 16 3.53 -23.54 23.00
N GLN A 17 3.99 -23.36 21.77
CA GLN A 17 4.75 -24.35 21.01
C GLN A 17 6.06 -23.73 20.53
N VAL A 18 7.18 -24.43 20.75
CA VAL A 18 8.50 -24.02 20.28
C VAL A 18 9.01 -25.03 19.25
N SER A 19 9.47 -24.56 18.11
CA SER A 19 10.14 -25.35 17.09
C SER A 19 11.36 -24.61 16.53
N ALA A 20 12.27 -25.36 15.91
CA ALA A 20 13.41 -24.78 15.19
C ALA A 20 13.30 -25.19 13.73
N TYR A 21 13.49 -24.23 12.83
CA TYR A 21 13.59 -24.49 11.40
C TYR A 21 15.03 -24.23 10.96
N CYS A 22 15.64 -25.26 10.36
CA CYS A 22 16.95 -25.17 9.75
C CYS A 22 16.80 -25.62 8.29
N PRO A 23 16.86 -24.72 7.31
CA PRO A 23 16.73 -25.10 5.91
C PRO A 23 17.90 -26.03 5.53
N ILE A 24 17.61 -27.26 5.10
CA ILE A 24 18.64 -28.23 4.69
C ILE A 24 18.91 -28.00 3.20
N ASN A 25 19.85 -27.11 2.86
CA ASN A 25 20.23 -26.90 1.47
C ASN A 25 21.33 -27.89 1.05
N LYS A 26 21.02 -28.89 0.21
CA LYS A 26 21.97 -29.93 -0.25
C LYS A 26 22.90 -29.48 -1.39
N ARG A 27 22.78 -28.25 -1.90
CA ARG A 27 23.57 -27.74 -3.03
C ARG A 27 24.04 -26.31 -2.75
N SER A 28 25.28 -26.22 -2.23
CA SER A 28 26.14 -25.02 -2.14
C SER A 28 25.54 -23.73 -1.56
N GLN A 29 25.77 -23.48 -0.27
CA GLN A 29 26.31 -22.25 0.33
C GLN A 29 26.54 -22.48 1.86
N ASN A 30 27.64 -21.96 2.40
CA ASN A 30 28.24 -22.37 3.69
C ASN A 30 27.61 -21.76 4.97
N THR A 31 26.39 -21.22 4.90
CA THR A 31 25.71 -20.65 6.07
C THR A 31 24.25 -21.06 6.07
N LEU A 32 23.93 -22.05 6.91
CA LEU A 32 22.56 -22.39 7.24
C LEU A 32 22.09 -21.42 8.33
N VAL A 33 21.10 -20.60 8.03
CA VAL A 33 20.44 -19.77 9.04
C VAL A 33 19.31 -20.60 9.64
N CYS A 34 19.53 -21.11 10.85
CA CYS A 34 18.45 -21.68 11.66
C CYS A 34 17.70 -20.56 12.37
N CYS A 35 16.39 -20.71 12.52
CA CYS A 35 15.56 -19.80 13.29
C CYS A 35 14.63 -20.56 14.23
N GLU A 36 14.41 -19.98 15.40
CA GLU A 36 13.42 -20.46 16.37
C GLU A 36 12.04 -19.90 16.03
N TYR A 37 11.02 -20.73 16.22
CA TYR A 37 9.61 -20.42 16.04
C TYR A 37 8.90 -20.65 17.36
N ILE A 38 8.33 -19.58 17.92
CA ILE A 38 7.51 -19.64 19.12
C ILE A 38 6.08 -19.29 18.70
N THR A 39 5.17 -20.24 18.78
CA THR A 39 3.76 -20.03 18.49
C THR A 39 2.98 -19.98 19.80
N LEU A 40 2.27 -18.88 20.04
CA LEU A 40 1.36 -18.70 21.17
C LEU A 40 -0.08 -18.70 20.66
N THR A 41 -0.89 -19.63 21.14
CA THR A 41 -2.28 -19.81 20.72
C THR A 41 -3.22 -19.60 21.90
N GLY A 42 -4.27 -18.80 21.74
CA GLY A 42 -5.27 -18.55 22.78
C GLY A 42 -6.29 -17.50 22.35
N THR A 43 -7.29 -17.22 23.18
CA THR A 43 -8.24 -16.13 22.90
C THR A 43 -7.54 -14.77 22.92
N ALA A 44 -8.16 -13.74 22.34
CA ALA A 44 -7.61 -12.37 22.38
C ALA A 44 -7.30 -11.91 23.82
N ALA A 45 -8.22 -12.16 24.75
CA ALA A 45 -8.03 -11.85 26.17
C ALA A 45 -6.87 -12.65 26.81
N ALA A 46 -6.67 -13.91 26.41
CA ALA A 46 -5.56 -14.71 26.91
C ALA A 46 -4.21 -14.20 26.41
N LEU A 47 -4.14 -13.84 25.12
CA LEU A 47 -2.94 -13.28 24.50
C LEU A 47 -2.58 -11.91 25.07
N GLU A 48 -3.58 -11.07 25.37
CA GLU A 48 -3.38 -9.78 26.05
C GLU A 48 -2.69 -9.96 27.41
N ARG A 49 -3.13 -10.94 28.23
CA ARG A 49 -2.55 -11.20 29.55
C ARG A 49 -1.07 -11.58 29.50
N VAL A 50 -0.64 -12.24 28.43
CA VAL A 50 0.77 -12.66 28.24
C VAL A 50 1.58 -11.67 27.40
N GLY A 51 1.00 -10.54 27.01
CA GLY A 51 1.65 -9.55 26.14
C GLY A 51 3.01 -9.07 26.64
N GLY A 52 3.20 -8.97 27.96
CA GLY A 52 4.49 -8.61 28.55
C GLY A 52 5.58 -9.69 28.46
N ILE A 53 5.20 -10.97 28.39
CA ILE A 53 6.14 -12.09 28.23
C ILE A 53 6.74 -12.08 26.82
N ILE A 54 5.97 -11.64 25.82
CA ILE A 54 6.42 -11.58 24.42
C ILE A 54 7.67 -10.67 24.29
N SER A 55 7.70 -9.58 25.05
CA SER A 55 8.85 -8.66 25.10
C SER A 55 10.13 -9.35 25.58
N GLU A 56 10.03 -10.22 26.59
CA GLU A 56 11.16 -10.97 27.16
C GLU A 56 11.68 -12.06 26.22
N LEU A 57 10.90 -12.46 25.21
CA LEU A 57 11.31 -13.42 24.18
C LEU A 57 12.10 -12.77 23.04
N THR A 58 12.20 -11.43 23.02
CA THR A 58 12.98 -10.71 22.01
C THR A 58 14.48 -10.74 22.35
N ILE A 59 15.33 -10.83 21.32
CA ILE A 59 16.78 -10.85 21.50
C ILE A 59 17.28 -9.42 21.44
N SER A 60 17.82 -8.93 22.57
CA SER A 60 18.39 -7.59 22.67
C SER A 60 19.46 -7.33 21.60
N GLY A 61 19.38 -6.18 20.93
CA GLY A 61 20.35 -5.73 19.94
C GLY A 61 20.10 -6.21 18.51
N LEU A 62 18.99 -6.93 18.27
CA LEU A 62 18.54 -7.28 16.91
C LEU A 62 17.27 -6.49 16.55
N PRO A 63 17.11 -6.08 15.27
CA PRO A 63 15.89 -5.47 14.79
C PRO A 63 14.67 -6.39 15.00
N THR A 64 13.61 -5.83 15.58
CA THR A 64 12.35 -6.50 15.88
C THR A 64 11.24 -5.96 14.98
N PHE A 65 10.67 -6.84 14.16
CA PHE A 65 9.55 -6.50 13.29
C PHE A 65 8.26 -7.08 13.84
N VAL A 66 7.20 -6.28 13.87
CA VAL A 66 5.86 -6.71 14.27
C VAL A 66 5.01 -6.76 13.01
N TRP A 67 4.74 -7.95 12.48
CA TRP A 67 3.81 -8.09 11.36
C TRP A 67 2.39 -8.30 11.88
N TRP A 68 1.57 -7.26 11.76
CA TRP A 68 0.17 -7.28 12.16
C TRP A 68 -0.70 -7.70 10.97
N LYS A 69 -1.21 -8.92 10.99
CA LYS A 69 -1.99 -9.54 9.89
C LYS A 69 -3.50 -9.21 9.96
N ALA A 70 -3.83 -8.06 10.49
CA ALA A 70 -5.19 -7.56 10.61
C ALA A 70 -5.16 -6.04 10.42
N SER A 71 -6.34 -5.42 10.42
CA SER A 71 -6.42 -3.96 10.49
C SER A 71 -5.75 -3.45 11.78
N PRO A 72 -4.96 -2.37 11.71
CA PRO A 72 -4.38 -1.74 12.89
C PRO A 72 -5.46 -1.32 13.90
N GLU A 73 -5.24 -1.59 15.18
CA GLU A 73 -6.14 -1.17 16.26
C GLU A 73 -5.34 -0.44 17.35
N PRO A 74 -5.06 0.86 17.19
CA PRO A 74 -4.22 1.63 18.13
C PRO A 74 -4.71 1.61 19.60
N GLU A 75 -6.01 1.42 19.80
CA GLU A 75 -6.64 1.35 21.13
C GLU A 75 -6.58 -0.06 21.74
N TYR A 76 -6.25 -1.10 20.96
CA TYR A 76 -6.12 -2.45 21.48
C TYR A 76 -4.79 -2.61 22.23
N GLY A 77 -4.85 -3.09 23.48
CA GLY A 77 -3.71 -3.12 24.41
C GLY A 77 -2.49 -3.88 23.88
N LEU A 78 -2.72 -5.08 23.34
CA LEU A 78 -1.69 -5.94 22.76
C LEU A 78 -1.08 -5.29 21.52
N PHE A 79 -1.90 -4.71 20.64
CA PHE A 79 -1.41 -3.98 19.47
C PHE A 79 -0.49 -2.83 19.89
N LYS A 80 -0.97 -1.95 20.77
CA LYS A 80 -0.20 -0.81 21.27
C LYS A 80 1.13 -1.24 21.90
N ARG A 81 1.11 -2.31 22.70
CA ARG A 81 2.30 -2.85 23.34
C ARG A 81 3.31 -3.35 22.30
N LEU A 82 2.89 -4.19 21.36
CA LEU A 82 3.78 -4.75 20.35
C LEU A 82 4.31 -3.66 19.41
N ALA A 83 3.44 -2.77 18.92
CA ALA A 83 3.84 -1.65 18.07
C ALA A 83 4.86 -0.73 18.75
N SER A 84 4.73 -0.50 20.07
CA SER A 84 5.71 0.32 20.83
C SER A 84 7.05 -0.37 21.11
N GLN A 85 7.13 -1.69 20.95
CA GLN A 85 8.31 -2.49 21.26
C GLN A 85 9.07 -2.96 20.03
N GLY A 86 8.40 -3.01 18.87
CA GLY A 86 9.03 -3.29 17.59
C GLY A 86 9.77 -2.08 17.04
N ASP A 87 10.86 -2.33 16.32
CA ASP A 87 11.56 -1.31 15.54
C ASP A 87 10.79 -0.94 14.26
N THR A 88 9.89 -1.82 13.77
CA THR A 88 9.03 -1.56 12.61
C THR A 88 7.74 -2.37 12.71
N LEU A 89 6.61 -1.68 12.64
CA LEU A 89 5.30 -2.29 12.45
C LEU A 89 5.08 -2.54 10.95
N VAL A 90 4.86 -3.79 10.58
CA VAL A 90 4.53 -4.19 9.22
C VAL A 90 3.04 -4.47 9.12
N VAL A 91 2.37 -3.88 8.14
CA VAL A 91 0.95 -4.09 7.81
C VAL A 91 0.82 -4.50 6.34
N ASP A 92 -0.32 -5.04 5.96
CA ASP A 92 -0.66 -5.24 4.54
C ASP A 92 -2.03 -4.62 4.28
N SER A 93 -2.04 -3.38 3.81
CA SER A 93 -3.26 -2.60 3.65
C SER A 93 -4.18 -3.11 2.52
N SER A 94 -3.72 -4.08 1.72
CA SER A 94 -4.60 -4.84 0.81
C SER A 94 -5.65 -5.68 1.55
N THR A 95 -5.42 -5.97 2.83
CA THR A 95 -6.34 -6.75 3.67
C THR A 95 -7.37 -5.89 4.42
N PHE A 96 -7.35 -4.58 4.21
CA PHE A 96 -8.23 -3.64 4.90
C PHE A 96 -9.69 -3.81 4.46
N SER A 97 -10.56 -3.96 5.47
CA SER A 97 -12.02 -4.07 5.29
C SER A 97 -12.70 -2.71 5.20
N GLU A 98 -12.10 -1.67 5.79
CA GLU A 98 -12.50 -0.27 5.66
C GLU A 98 -11.30 0.56 5.17
N PRO A 99 -10.95 0.47 3.87
CA PRO A 99 -9.71 1.02 3.29
C PRO A 99 -9.41 2.46 3.71
N GLU A 100 -10.37 3.37 3.56
CA GLU A 100 -10.18 4.79 3.84
C GLU A 100 -9.97 5.07 5.33
N GLY A 101 -10.84 4.53 6.19
CA GLY A 101 -10.73 4.71 7.64
C GLY A 101 -9.44 4.12 8.20
N GLN A 102 -9.00 2.99 7.68
CA GLN A 102 -7.78 2.30 8.12
C GLN A 102 -6.52 2.96 7.56
N LEU A 103 -6.56 3.54 6.36
CA LEU A 103 -5.51 4.45 5.87
C LEU A 103 -5.40 5.70 6.76
N VAL A 104 -6.52 6.25 7.24
CA VAL A 104 -6.51 7.37 8.19
C VAL A 104 -5.80 7.01 9.49
N GLN A 105 -6.04 5.80 10.01
CA GLN A 105 -5.34 5.30 11.19
C GLN A 105 -3.84 5.14 10.94
N LEU A 106 -3.43 4.60 9.78
CA LEU A 106 -2.01 4.51 9.41
C LEU A 106 -1.34 5.89 9.36
N GLY A 107 -1.98 6.89 8.74
CA GLY A 107 -1.46 8.25 8.71
C GLY A 107 -1.30 8.87 10.09
N GLN A 108 -2.26 8.67 11.00
CA GLN A 108 -2.14 9.12 12.39
C GLN A 108 -0.97 8.46 13.14
N MET A 109 -0.68 7.20 12.83
CA MET A 109 0.46 6.49 13.41
C MET A 109 1.79 7.03 12.89
N LEU A 110 1.87 7.38 11.60
CA LEU A 110 3.03 8.07 11.02
C LEU A 110 3.23 9.47 11.63
N GLU A 111 2.16 10.24 11.84
CA GLU A 111 2.22 11.54 12.55
C GLU A 111 2.75 11.38 13.99
N GLN A 112 2.55 10.22 14.61
CA GLN A 112 3.09 9.85 15.93
C GLN A 112 4.51 9.27 15.89
N ASN A 113 5.16 9.25 14.73
CA ASN A 113 6.48 8.67 14.47
C ASN A 113 6.56 7.16 14.81
N ILE A 114 5.46 6.42 14.65
CA ILE A 114 5.49 4.96 14.73
C ILE A 114 6.13 4.43 13.44
N PRO A 115 7.28 3.75 13.49
CA PRO A 115 7.93 3.24 12.28
C PRO A 115 7.05 2.18 11.62
N LEU A 116 6.60 2.45 10.40
CA LEU A 116 5.62 1.64 9.69
C LEU A 116 6.12 1.23 8.31
N ALA A 117 5.84 -0.02 7.93
CA ALA A 117 6.01 -0.51 6.58
C ALA A 117 4.71 -1.15 6.11
N ASP A 118 4.27 -0.79 4.92
CA ASP A 118 3.08 -1.38 4.30
C ASP A 118 3.52 -2.26 3.12
N LEU A 119 3.17 -3.54 3.15
CA LEU A 119 3.49 -4.45 2.05
C LEU A 119 2.77 -4.05 0.76
N ASN A 120 1.58 -3.45 0.88
CA ASN A 120 0.82 -2.97 -0.27
C ASN A 120 1.48 -1.76 -0.94
N TRP A 121 2.21 -0.94 -0.19
CA TRP A 121 3.07 0.10 -0.76
C TRP A 121 4.17 -0.50 -1.65
N GLY A 122 4.79 -1.61 -1.21
CA GLY A 122 5.76 -2.35 -2.01
C GLY A 122 5.19 -2.90 -3.33
N ARG A 123 3.88 -3.17 -3.40
CA ARG A 123 3.19 -3.60 -4.64
C ARG A 123 3.06 -2.48 -5.67
N LEU A 124 3.13 -1.23 -5.24
CA LEU A 124 3.06 -0.07 -6.13
C LEU A 124 4.41 0.22 -6.82
N SER A 125 5.53 -0.37 -6.39
CA SER A 125 6.85 -0.02 -6.94
C SER A 125 6.94 -0.14 -8.47
N PRO A 126 6.46 -1.21 -9.14
CA PRO A 126 6.50 -1.27 -10.61
C PRO A 126 5.67 -0.18 -11.29
N TRP A 127 4.53 0.21 -10.69
CA TRP A 127 3.70 1.31 -11.20
C TRP A 127 4.41 2.65 -11.06
N GLN A 128 5.03 2.89 -9.90
CA GLN A 128 5.76 4.12 -9.61
C GLN A 128 6.99 4.27 -10.51
N GLU A 129 7.78 3.20 -10.63
CA GLU A 129 8.97 3.14 -11.49
C GLU A 129 8.62 3.40 -12.95
N LEU A 130 7.61 2.72 -13.50
CA LEU A 130 7.21 2.89 -14.89
C LEU A 130 6.61 4.28 -15.15
N THR A 131 5.84 4.81 -14.19
CA THR A 131 5.30 6.18 -14.27
C THR A 131 6.42 7.21 -14.30
N ALA A 132 7.44 7.09 -13.45
CA ALA A 132 8.59 7.98 -13.46
C ALA A 132 9.39 7.84 -14.77
N ALA A 133 9.68 6.61 -15.20
CA ALA A 133 10.44 6.31 -16.41
C ALA A 133 9.79 6.85 -17.69
N ALA A 134 8.46 6.96 -17.73
CA ALA A 134 7.74 7.57 -18.85
C ALA A 134 8.10 9.05 -19.10
N PHE A 135 8.68 9.74 -18.11
CA PHE A 135 9.11 11.14 -18.16
C PHE A 135 10.63 11.33 -18.03
N ASP A 136 11.42 10.24 -18.02
CA ASP A 136 12.89 10.32 -18.09
C ASP A 136 13.43 10.99 -19.37
N PRO A 137 12.86 10.75 -20.58
CA PRO A 137 13.34 11.36 -21.81
C PRO A 137 13.32 12.90 -21.75
N PRO A 138 14.38 13.60 -22.19
CA PRO A 138 14.48 15.06 -22.11
C PRO A 138 13.29 15.81 -22.72
N GLU A 139 12.75 15.30 -23.82
CA GLU A 139 11.60 15.85 -24.55
C GLU A 139 10.29 15.79 -23.75
N ARG A 140 10.14 14.82 -22.84
CA ARG A 140 8.93 14.60 -22.03
C ARG A 140 9.05 15.08 -20.59
N ARG A 141 10.28 15.25 -20.09
CA ARG A 141 10.54 15.59 -18.68
C ARG A 141 9.72 16.77 -18.16
N ASN A 142 9.62 17.85 -18.94
CA ASN A 142 8.83 19.02 -18.54
C ASN A 142 7.33 18.84 -18.81
N ALA A 143 6.93 17.93 -19.70
CA ALA A 143 5.53 17.67 -20.00
C ALA A 143 4.77 17.07 -18.81
N VAL A 144 5.46 16.47 -17.83
CA VAL A 144 4.81 15.99 -16.60
C VAL A 144 4.06 17.11 -15.85
N LEU A 145 4.51 18.36 -15.97
CA LEU A 145 3.87 19.53 -15.36
C LEU A 145 2.58 19.96 -16.08
N GLU A 146 2.36 19.48 -17.31
CA GLU A 146 1.16 19.76 -18.09
C GLU A 146 -0.01 18.86 -17.69
N ILE A 147 0.23 17.78 -16.96
CA ILE A 147 -0.80 16.84 -16.52
C ILE A 147 -1.86 17.59 -15.70
N ASP A 148 -3.11 17.48 -16.13
CA ASP A 148 -4.28 18.02 -15.41
C ASP A 148 -5.45 17.03 -15.33
N ARG A 149 -5.27 15.82 -15.88
CA ARG A 149 -6.24 14.73 -15.81
C ARG A 149 -5.53 13.43 -15.46
N VAL A 150 -5.98 12.80 -14.38
CA VAL A 150 -5.51 11.50 -13.92
C VAL A 150 -6.70 10.55 -13.84
N THR A 151 -6.58 9.36 -14.43
CA THR A 151 -7.58 8.30 -14.28
C THR A 151 -6.88 7.05 -13.79
N ILE A 152 -7.38 6.45 -12.72
CA ILE A 152 -6.86 5.21 -12.14
C ILE A 152 -8.01 4.22 -12.04
N ASP A 153 -7.89 3.10 -12.77
CA ASP A 153 -8.77 1.96 -12.58
C ASP A 153 -8.09 0.97 -11.63
N TYR A 154 -8.84 0.47 -10.65
CA TYR A 154 -8.39 -0.56 -9.71
C TYR A 154 -9.47 -1.64 -9.57
N GLU A 155 -9.12 -2.81 -9.05
CA GLU A 155 -10.11 -3.85 -8.76
C GLU A 155 -11.09 -3.35 -7.69
N LYS A 156 -12.39 -3.33 -8.00
CA LYS A 156 -13.42 -2.86 -7.07
C LYS A 156 -13.30 -3.59 -5.73
N GLY A 157 -13.38 -2.91 -4.60
CA GLY A 157 -13.37 -3.54 -3.27
C GLY A 157 -12.42 -2.84 -2.30
N ASN A 158 -11.11 -2.85 -2.60
CA ASN A 158 -10.12 -2.17 -1.78
C ASN A 158 -9.45 -1.03 -2.56
N ALA A 159 -9.78 0.23 -2.23
CA ALA A 159 -9.25 1.41 -2.91
C ALA A 159 -7.84 1.83 -2.46
N THR A 160 -7.21 1.09 -1.54
CA THR A 160 -5.98 1.51 -0.87
C THR A 160 -4.83 1.75 -1.83
N GLN A 161 -4.61 0.85 -2.80
CA GLN A 161 -3.56 1.04 -3.81
C GLN A 161 -3.80 2.30 -4.64
N ALA A 162 -5.04 2.53 -5.10
CA ALA A 162 -5.40 3.69 -5.90
C ALA A 162 -5.19 5.00 -5.13
N LEU A 163 -5.60 5.05 -3.87
CA LEU A 163 -5.44 6.22 -2.99
C LEU A 163 -3.98 6.50 -2.64
N MET A 164 -3.19 5.46 -2.34
CA MET A 164 -1.75 5.61 -2.06
C MET A 164 -0.97 6.01 -3.32
N PHE A 165 -1.32 5.44 -4.49
CA PHE A 165 -0.68 5.80 -5.75
C PHE A 165 -1.01 7.24 -6.15
N LEU A 166 -2.27 7.68 -6.00
CA LEU A 166 -2.66 9.07 -6.22
C LEU A 166 -1.93 10.01 -5.24
N GLY A 167 -1.83 9.64 -3.96
CA GLY A 167 -1.07 10.36 -2.95
C GLY A 167 0.40 10.51 -3.32
N TRP A 168 1.03 9.45 -3.81
CA TRP A 168 2.41 9.47 -4.31
C TRP A 168 2.58 10.43 -5.49
N LEU A 169 1.74 10.30 -6.51
CA LEU A 169 1.81 11.16 -7.70
C LEU A 169 1.64 12.63 -7.34
N ALA A 170 0.61 12.94 -6.53
CA ALA A 170 0.33 14.29 -6.06
C ALA A 170 1.47 14.84 -5.18
N SER A 171 2.08 14.00 -4.34
CA SER A 171 3.24 14.36 -3.51
C SER A 171 4.45 14.72 -4.37
N ARG A 172 4.77 13.94 -5.41
CA ARG A 172 5.89 14.24 -6.32
C ARG A 172 5.67 15.49 -7.16
N LEU A 173 4.42 15.78 -7.53
CA LEU A 173 4.05 16.94 -8.37
C LEU A 173 3.57 18.16 -7.57
N GLN A 174 3.68 18.10 -6.23
CA GLN A 174 3.33 19.18 -5.31
C GLN A 174 1.88 19.66 -5.46
N TRP A 175 0.98 18.71 -5.66
CA TRP A 175 -0.45 18.95 -5.75
C TRP A 175 -1.10 18.96 -4.36
N LYS A 176 -2.01 19.89 -4.13
CA LYS A 176 -2.77 20.00 -2.88
C LYS A 176 -4.23 19.64 -3.13
N PRO A 177 -4.80 18.65 -2.41
CA PRO A 177 -6.20 18.28 -2.59
C PRO A 177 -7.11 19.40 -2.09
N VAL A 178 -8.19 19.68 -2.83
CA VAL A 178 -9.15 20.77 -2.53
C VAL A 178 -10.61 20.36 -2.60
N ALA A 179 -10.94 19.25 -3.27
CA ALA A 179 -12.28 18.68 -3.26
C ALA A 179 -12.21 17.15 -3.39
N TYR A 180 -13.20 16.48 -2.81
CA TYR A 180 -13.39 15.03 -2.89
C TYR A 180 -14.88 14.77 -3.15
N GLU A 181 -15.22 13.97 -4.14
CA GLU A 181 -16.60 13.58 -4.44
C GLU A 181 -16.63 12.09 -4.67
N GLN A 182 -17.61 11.40 -4.09
CA GLN A 182 -17.81 9.97 -4.30
C GLN A 182 -19.18 9.73 -4.93
N GLU A 183 -19.18 8.95 -6.00
CA GLU A 183 -20.37 8.51 -6.71
C GLU A 183 -20.40 6.98 -6.65
N GLY A 184 -21.34 6.43 -5.89
CA GLY A 184 -21.57 4.99 -5.88
C GLY A 184 -22.05 4.47 -7.23
N GLY A 185 -22.16 3.16 -7.37
CA GLY A 185 -22.72 2.53 -8.57
C GLY A 185 -21.92 1.30 -8.95
N ASP A 186 -21.88 0.97 -10.24
CA ASP A 186 -21.13 -0.21 -10.68
C ASP A 186 -19.62 -0.02 -10.48
N TYR A 187 -19.12 1.23 -10.54
CA TYR A 187 -17.69 1.55 -10.52
C TYR A 187 -17.18 2.28 -9.26
N ASP A 188 -18.03 2.61 -8.28
CA ASP A 188 -17.69 3.38 -7.06
C ASP A 188 -16.68 4.51 -7.33
N ILE A 189 -17.08 5.45 -8.20
CA ILE A 189 -16.18 6.48 -8.73
C ILE A 189 -15.84 7.47 -7.62
N THR A 190 -14.55 7.69 -7.41
CA THR A 190 -14.03 8.74 -6.53
C THR A 190 -13.35 9.82 -7.37
N ARG A 191 -13.78 11.07 -7.22
CA ARG A 191 -13.19 12.22 -7.91
C ARG A 191 -12.49 13.11 -6.90
N VAL A 192 -11.23 13.42 -7.16
CA VAL A 192 -10.42 14.30 -6.32
C VAL A 192 -9.92 15.46 -7.17
N LYS A 193 -10.12 16.69 -6.71
CA LYS A 193 -9.55 17.88 -7.35
C LYS A 193 -8.34 18.35 -6.56
N PHE A 194 -7.30 18.73 -7.27
CA PHE A 194 -6.11 19.32 -6.70
C PHE A 194 -5.80 20.69 -7.31
N LEU A 195 -4.99 21.47 -6.60
CA LEU A 195 -4.30 22.64 -7.13
C LEU A 195 -2.79 22.39 -7.13
N ASN A 196 -2.10 22.70 -8.23
CA ASN A 196 -0.64 22.78 -8.21
C ASN A 196 -0.15 24.14 -7.69
N ASN A 197 1.17 24.35 -7.67
CA ASN A 197 1.78 25.62 -7.24
C ASN A 197 1.37 26.84 -8.07
N GLU A 198 0.93 26.64 -9.31
CA GLU A 198 0.49 27.69 -10.24
C GLU A 198 -1.03 27.92 -10.20
N GLN A 199 -1.74 27.30 -9.24
CA GLN A 199 -3.21 27.34 -9.14
C GLN A 199 -3.93 26.70 -10.34
N LYS A 200 -3.23 25.87 -11.13
CA LYS A 200 -3.87 25.02 -12.13
C LYS A 200 -4.64 23.91 -11.42
N THR A 201 -5.89 23.70 -11.83
CA THR A 201 -6.72 22.58 -11.35
C THR A 201 -6.29 21.27 -12.01
N ILE A 202 -6.19 20.21 -11.22
CA ILE A 202 -5.98 18.84 -11.66
C ILE A 202 -7.18 18.01 -11.23
N GLU A 203 -7.74 17.24 -12.15
CA GLU A 203 -8.86 16.33 -11.90
C GLU A 203 -8.35 14.89 -11.90
N ALA A 204 -8.53 14.20 -10.77
CA ALA A 204 -8.25 12.78 -10.65
C ALA A 204 -9.56 12.00 -10.49
N GLU A 205 -9.70 10.91 -11.22
CA GLU A 205 -10.80 9.96 -11.10
C GLU A 205 -10.24 8.57 -10.76
N LEU A 206 -10.75 7.96 -9.69
CA LEU A 206 -10.48 6.58 -9.30
C LEU A 206 -11.75 5.77 -9.55
N ALA A 207 -11.65 4.65 -10.25
CA ALA A 207 -12.79 3.78 -10.53
C ALA A 207 -12.50 2.34 -10.11
N GLY A 208 -13.34 1.80 -9.23
CA GLY A 208 -13.33 0.40 -8.82
C GLY A 208 -14.03 -0.46 -9.88
N VAL A 209 -13.24 -1.11 -10.75
CA VAL A 209 -13.74 -1.94 -11.83
C VAL A 209 -14.19 -3.30 -11.28
N PRO A 210 -15.46 -3.72 -11.49
CA PRO A 210 -15.87 -5.07 -11.17
C PRO A 210 -15.11 -6.08 -12.05
N VAL A 211 -14.39 -6.99 -11.41
CA VAL A 211 -13.69 -8.10 -12.06
C VAL A 211 -14.38 -9.42 -11.75
N ALA A 212 -14.38 -10.34 -12.72
CA ALA A 212 -15.03 -11.65 -12.57
C ALA A 212 -14.20 -12.62 -11.69
N ASP A 213 -12.89 -12.46 -11.71
CA ASP A 213 -11.93 -13.22 -10.92
C ASP A 213 -10.97 -12.21 -10.29
N TRP A 214 -10.88 -12.24 -8.97
CA TRP A 214 -10.01 -11.35 -8.21
C TRP A 214 -8.65 -12.02 -8.15
N GLY A 215 -7.58 -11.23 -8.29
CA GLY A 215 -6.24 -11.75 -8.07
C GLY A 215 -6.01 -12.21 -6.63
N ASP A 216 -4.78 -12.62 -6.33
CA ASP A 216 -4.38 -12.97 -4.95
C ASP A 216 -4.45 -11.77 -3.98
N VAL A 217 -4.47 -10.54 -4.52
CA VAL A 217 -4.47 -9.28 -3.78
C VAL A 217 -5.70 -8.47 -4.18
N LEU A 218 -6.55 -8.14 -3.21
CA LEU A 218 -7.75 -7.34 -3.47
C LEU A 218 -7.36 -5.88 -3.73
N GLY A 219 -7.99 -5.28 -4.75
CA GLY A 219 -7.82 -3.85 -5.01
C GLY A 219 -6.59 -3.49 -5.85
N ASP A 220 -6.03 -4.45 -6.58
CA ASP A 220 -4.87 -4.21 -7.42
C ASP A 220 -5.16 -3.14 -8.49
N LEU A 221 -4.15 -2.34 -8.80
CA LEU A 221 -4.23 -1.40 -9.91
C LEU A 221 -4.39 -2.15 -11.25
N ILE A 222 -5.33 -1.69 -12.06
CA ILE A 222 -5.62 -2.23 -13.39
C ILE A 222 -5.00 -1.33 -14.45
N SER A 223 -5.22 -0.02 -14.33
CA SER A 223 -4.65 0.95 -15.28
C SER A 223 -4.49 2.35 -14.70
N LEU A 224 -3.56 3.11 -15.28
CA LEU A 224 -3.31 4.52 -15.03
C LEU A 224 -3.36 5.25 -16.38
N LYS A 225 -4.01 6.40 -16.43
CA LYS A 225 -3.91 7.35 -17.54
C LYS A 225 -3.58 8.73 -17.01
N LEU A 226 -2.49 9.29 -17.51
CA LEU A 226 -2.07 10.67 -17.31
C LEU A 226 -2.32 11.41 -18.61
N SER A 227 -2.99 12.57 -18.56
CA SER A 227 -3.29 13.37 -19.75
C SER A 227 -3.42 14.86 -19.42
N SER A 228 -3.52 15.68 -20.46
CA SER A 228 -3.68 17.13 -20.35
C SER A 228 -4.82 17.62 -21.21
N THR A 229 -5.50 18.69 -20.77
CA THR A 229 -6.38 19.49 -21.63
C THR A 229 -5.60 20.22 -22.73
N ASN A 230 -4.29 20.43 -22.55
CA ASN A 230 -3.39 20.90 -23.59
C ASN A 230 -3.00 19.75 -24.53
N LEU A 231 -3.70 19.63 -25.67
CA LEU A 231 -3.48 18.57 -26.65
C LEU A 231 -2.10 18.60 -27.32
N GLN A 232 -1.31 19.66 -27.14
CA GLN A 232 0.06 19.76 -27.64
C GLN A 232 1.11 19.28 -26.62
N ALA A 233 0.72 19.05 -25.37
CA ALA A 233 1.63 18.53 -24.36
C ALA A 233 1.98 17.07 -24.67
N ASP A 234 3.27 16.70 -24.60
CA ASP A 234 3.70 15.29 -24.75
C ASP A 234 3.68 14.56 -23.40
N CYS A 235 2.55 14.66 -22.68
CA CYS A 235 2.40 14.10 -21.34
C CYS A 235 1.49 12.88 -21.28
N CYS A 236 0.80 12.54 -22.39
CA CYS A 236 -0.13 11.42 -22.33
C CYS A 236 0.61 10.10 -22.13
N THR A 237 0.28 9.42 -21.04
CA THR A 237 0.86 8.14 -20.64
C THR A 237 -0.27 7.23 -20.18
N VAL A 238 -0.30 5.99 -20.67
CA VAL A 238 -1.22 4.94 -20.24
C VAL A 238 -0.40 3.75 -19.77
N LEU A 239 -0.60 3.33 -18.53
CA LEU A 239 -0.02 2.12 -17.96
C LEU A 239 -1.12 1.11 -17.66
N CYS A 240 -0.90 -0.18 -17.91
CA CYS A 240 -1.90 -1.23 -17.67
C CYS A 240 -1.24 -2.54 -17.23
N SER A 241 -1.88 -3.30 -16.33
CA SER A 241 -1.38 -4.62 -15.86
C SER A 241 -1.61 -5.75 -16.88
N GLY A 242 -2.54 -5.57 -17.82
CA GLY A 242 -2.85 -6.54 -18.88
C GLY A 242 -3.66 -5.93 -20.03
N THR A 243 -3.88 -6.74 -21.07
CA THR A 243 -4.52 -6.31 -22.34
C THR A 243 -5.93 -5.72 -22.14
N THR A 244 -6.71 -6.26 -21.21
CA THR A 244 -8.07 -5.77 -20.90
C THR A 244 -8.05 -4.35 -20.33
N GLY A 245 -7.07 -4.03 -19.49
CA GLY A 245 -6.89 -2.68 -18.93
C GLY A 245 -6.52 -1.67 -20.00
N CYS A 246 -5.62 -2.03 -20.91
CA CYS A 246 -5.19 -1.14 -22.00
C CYS A 246 -6.36 -0.80 -22.95
N MET A 247 -7.22 -1.78 -23.30
CA MET A 247 -8.36 -1.55 -24.20
C MET A 247 -9.43 -0.60 -23.62
N ARG A 248 -9.69 -0.67 -22.31
CA ARG A 248 -10.66 0.22 -21.64
C ARG A 248 -10.21 1.69 -21.67
N MET A 249 -8.91 1.93 -21.48
CA MET A 249 -8.33 3.27 -21.51
C MET A 249 -8.22 3.88 -22.91
N GLU A 250 -8.03 3.05 -23.94
CA GLU A 250 -8.03 3.45 -25.35
C GLU A 250 -9.44 3.81 -25.85
N ALA A 251 -10.46 3.06 -25.43
CA ALA A 251 -11.85 3.32 -25.81
C ALA A 251 -12.39 4.66 -25.26
N SER A 252 -11.78 5.20 -24.22
CA SER A 252 -12.16 6.47 -23.58
C SER A 252 -11.69 7.74 -24.33
N GLY A 253 -11.46 7.64 -25.65
CA GLY A 253 -11.66 8.75 -26.59
C GLY A 253 -10.77 9.99 -26.44
N GLY A 254 -9.46 9.82 -26.21
CA GLY A 254 -8.51 10.94 -26.25
C GLY A 254 -8.03 11.23 -27.68
N ALA A 255 -8.04 12.50 -28.11
CA ALA A 255 -7.44 12.95 -29.38
C ALA A 255 -5.90 13.06 -29.35
N GLN A 256 -5.29 12.73 -28.20
CA GLN A 256 -3.86 12.86 -27.95
C GLN A 256 -3.18 11.50 -28.16
N ALA A 257 -2.03 11.48 -28.85
CA ALA A 257 -1.21 10.28 -28.95
C ALA A 257 -0.63 9.96 -27.57
N CYS A 258 -0.90 8.77 -27.05
CA CYS A 258 -0.47 8.36 -25.72
C CYS A 258 0.65 7.31 -25.82
N ARG A 259 1.65 7.44 -24.94
CA ARG A 259 2.63 6.38 -24.71
C ARG A 259 1.95 5.30 -23.88
N ILE A 260 1.88 4.08 -24.41
CA ILE A 260 1.24 2.95 -23.73
C ILE A 260 2.33 1.98 -23.31
N GLU A 261 2.37 1.63 -22.03
CA GLU A 261 3.29 0.65 -21.48
C GLU A 261 2.55 -0.36 -20.61
N GLN A 262 3.01 -1.61 -20.64
CA GLN A 262 2.47 -2.65 -19.80
C GLN A 262 3.31 -2.77 -18.54
N VAL A 263 2.66 -2.75 -17.38
CA VAL A 263 3.29 -3.07 -16.11
C VAL A 263 3.42 -4.59 -16.05
N THR A 264 4.65 -5.12 -16.12
CA THR A 264 4.90 -6.56 -16.12
C THR A 264 4.41 -7.24 -14.83
N SER A 265 3.95 -8.48 -14.99
CA SER A 265 3.23 -9.27 -13.98
C SER A 265 3.94 -9.41 -12.63
N LEU A 266 3.11 -9.17 -11.61
CA LEU A 266 3.20 -9.15 -10.14
C LEU A 266 3.80 -10.40 -9.45
N ALA A 267 4.50 -11.30 -10.15
CA ALA A 267 5.03 -12.53 -9.54
C ALA A 267 6.02 -12.26 -8.38
N ASP A 268 6.60 -11.06 -8.33
CA ASP A 268 7.49 -10.56 -7.27
C ASP A 268 6.77 -9.85 -6.10
N GLN A 269 5.43 -9.90 -6.06
CA GLN A 269 4.57 -9.16 -5.13
C GLN A 269 3.75 -10.05 -4.17
N GLN A 270 4.07 -11.35 -4.12
CA GLN A 270 3.52 -12.22 -3.09
C GLN A 270 3.93 -11.72 -1.69
N THR A 271 3.00 -11.77 -0.74
CA THR A 271 3.20 -11.29 0.63
C THR A 271 4.47 -11.85 1.27
N ASP A 272 4.77 -13.14 1.04
CA ASP A 272 5.96 -13.82 1.57
C ASP A 272 7.28 -13.26 1.04
N GLN A 273 7.30 -12.83 -0.24
CA GLN A 273 8.49 -12.21 -0.82
C GLN A 273 8.64 -10.76 -0.35
N LEU A 274 7.52 -10.03 -0.23
CA LEU A 274 7.52 -8.64 0.25
C LEU A 274 7.96 -8.55 1.71
N ILE A 275 7.48 -9.44 2.58
CA ILE A 275 7.95 -9.48 3.97
C ILE A 275 9.43 -9.84 4.04
N GLN A 276 9.92 -10.77 3.21
CA GLN A 276 11.35 -11.10 3.16
C GLN A 276 12.20 -9.89 2.74
N LYS A 277 11.76 -9.11 1.75
CA LYS A 277 12.40 -7.86 1.34
C LYS A 277 12.36 -6.83 2.47
N GLN A 278 11.23 -6.70 3.17
CA GLN A 278 11.07 -5.75 4.27
C GLN A 278 12.00 -6.06 5.44
N LEU A 279 12.21 -7.33 5.78
CA LEU A 279 13.12 -7.73 6.86
C LEU A 279 14.60 -7.34 6.60
N GLN A 280 14.95 -7.04 5.34
CA GLN A 280 16.30 -6.60 4.95
C GLN A 280 16.45 -5.07 4.95
N ARG A 281 15.36 -4.32 5.18
CA ARG A 281 15.35 -2.86 5.22
C ARG A 281 15.00 -2.38 6.62
N TRP A 282 15.74 -1.39 7.10
CA TRP A 282 15.51 -0.78 8.42
C TRP A 282 15.28 0.71 8.25
N GLY A 283 14.40 1.26 9.08
CA GLY A 283 14.07 2.68 9.08
C GLY A 283 12.81 3.00 8.27
N THR A 284 12.51 4.29 8.24
CA THR A 284 11.31 4.83 7.59
C THR A 284 11.51 4.99 6.08
N ASP A 285 10.41 4.87 5.33
CA ASP A 285 10.36 5.19 3.91
C ASP A 285 9.80 6.60 3.73
N ALA A 286 10.68 7.57 3.44
CA ALA A 286 10.27 8.95 3.26
C ALA A 286 9.27 9.13 2.10
N LEU A 287 9.36 8.32 1.04
CA LEU A 287 8.39 8.39 -0.05
C LEU A 287 7.02 7.91 0.41
N TYR A 288 6.98 6.88 1.25
CA TYR A 288 5.74 6.40 1.84
C TYR A 288 5.10 7.48 2.74
N GLU A 289 5.86 8.04 3.67
CA GLU A 289 5.39 9.11 4.57
C GLU A 289 4.84 10.32 3.79
N GLU A 290 5.62 10.86 2.86
CA GLU A 290 5.23 12.01 2.04
C GLU A 290 4.01 11.72 1.14
N SER A 291 3.78 10.45 0.78
CA SER A 291 2.61 10.02 -0.01
C SER A 291 1.37 9.89 0.87
N ILE A 292 1.52 9.27 2.04
CA ILE A 292 0.44 9.12 3.01
C ILE A 292 -0.02 10.49 3.52
N ASP A 293 0.87 11.45 3.72
CA ASP A 293 0.49 12.82 4.10
C ASP A 293 -0.49 13.46 3.11
N VAL A 294 -0.26 13.27 1.81
CA VAL A 294 -1.18 13.76 0.77
C VAL A 294 -2.47 12.94 0.75
N THR A 295 -2.37 11.61 0.86
CA THR A 295 -3.55 10.73 0.98
C THR A 295 -4.42 11.12 2.18
N MET A 296 -3.83 11.46 3.32
CA MET A 296 -4.54 11.99 4.50
C MET A 296 -5.24 13.32 4.18
N GLY A 297 -4.62 14.20 3.41
CA GLY A 297 -5.25 15.42 2.91
C GLY A 297 -6.48 15.14 2.05
N ILE A 298 -6.43 14.13 1.19
CA ILE A 298 -7.56 13.68 0.38
C ILE A 298 -8.69 13.15 1.28
N LEU A 299 -8.38 12.22 2.19
CA LEU A 299 -9.37 11.55 3.05
C LEU A 299 -9.99 12.49 4.09
N LYS A 300 -9.27 13.52 4.54
CA LYS A 300 -9.85 14.60 5.37
C LYS A 300 -10.96 15.36 4.64
N LEU A 301 -10.90 15.50 3.32
CA LEU A 301 -11.97 16.14 2.54
C LEU A 301 -13.19 15.22 2.42
N ALA A 302 -12.99 13.90 2.31
CA ALA A 302 -14.06 12.92 2.28
C ALA A 302 -14.91 12.94 3.57
N GLN A 303 -14.28 13.16 4.73
CA GLN A 303 -14.96 13.25 6.01
C GLN A 303 -15.77 14.54 6.21
N ASN A 304 -15.48 15.59 5.42
CA ASN A 304 -16.11 16.91 5.53
C ASN A 304 -17.26 17.14 4.53
N ASN A 305 -17.48 16.19 3.62
CA ASN A 305 -18.54 16.22 2.61
C ASN A 305 -19.70 15.28 2.98
#